data_AF-E1QQH5-F1
#
_entry.id   AF-E1QQH5-F1
#
_cell.length_a   1.000
_cell.length_b   1.000
_cell.length_c   1.000
_cell.angle_alpha   90.00
_cell.angle_beta   90.00
_cell.angle_gamma   90.00
#
_symmetry.space_group_name_H-M   'P 1'
#
loop_
_entity.id
_entity.type
_entity.pdbx_description
1 polymer ?
#
loop_
_entity_poly.entity_id
_entity_poly.type
_entity_poly.pdbx_seq_one_letter_code
_entity_poly.pdbx_strand_id
1 'polypeptide(L)'
;MTLENVPYAKVESINVQASGVTVIIRIINPGNWDFTPISGWVELLGTGQVGNLTIANNETMIIQFPLTPQYLSLSNTGVRGLIRGYLNGDPAYIAFFDVVPIRVINNITITYAYYENCNLTIGINYSTLTPGMIRPQAISMFTKNTIPGYLVFDAVNPNITIYIPQGIGTINITIPIRKYANQVYFCNLKQGFIYVLYMPVTVTYVFSNGNVTQYMQLGSVIALGGGS
;
A
#
# COMPACT_ATOMS: atom_id res chain seq x y z
N MET A 1 -23.66 32.89 13.54
CA MET A 1 -23.07 31.82 14.38
C MET A 1 -22.06 31.12 13.49
N THR A 2 -20.77 31.42 13.65
CA THR A 2 -19.72 30.74 12.89
C THR A 2 -19.57 29.33 13.46
N LEU A 3 -19.57 28.32 12.58
CA LEU A 3 -19.41 26.88 12.90
C LEU A 3 -18.03 26.54 13.51
N GLU A 4 -17.21 27.53 13.87
CA GLU A 4 -15.80 27.35 14.21
C GLU A 4 -15.58 26.76 15.61
N ASN A 5 -16.61 26.68 16.47
CA ASN A 5 -16.49 26.22 17.87
C ASN A 5 -17.49 25.11 18.26
N VAL A 6 -18.09 24.42 17.28
CA VAL A 6 -19.00 23.30 17.55
C VAL A 6 -18.38 22.01 17.03
N PRO A 7 -18.43 20.90 17.80
CA PRO A 7 -17.97 19.60 17.34
C PRO A 7 -18.60 19.17 16.02
N TYR A 8 -17.78 18.66 15.11
CA TYR A 8 -18.23 18.17 13.81
C TYR A 8 -17.44 16.93 13.39
N ALA A 9 -18.00 16.15 12.47
CA ALA A 9 -17.33 15.00 11.89
C ALA A 9 -16.77 15.37 10.52
N LYS A 10 -15.57 14.86 10.21
CA LYS A 10 -14.91 15.01 8.92
C LYS A 10 -14.39 13.67 8.44
N VAL A 11 -14.62 13.36 7.18
CA VAL A 11 -14.04 12.20 6.52
C VAL A 11 -12.59 12.52 6.14
N GLU A 12 -11.66 11.85 6.79
CA GLU A 12 -10.23 12.09 6.59
C GLU A 12 -9.71 11.41 5.32
N SER A 13 -10.15 10.17 5.08
CA SER A 13 -9.70 9.41 3.91
C SER A 13 -10.65 8.28 3.56
N ILE A 14 -10.60 7.90 2.28
CA ILE A 14 -11.20 6.70 1.72
C ILE A 14 -10.09 5.96 1.01
N ASN A 15 -9.70 4.81 1.57
CA ASN A 15 -8.58 4.02 1.10
C ASN A 15 -9.13 2.73 0.49
N VAL A 16 -8.97 2.56 -0.81
CA VAL A 16 -9.41 1.40 -1.57
C VAL A 16 -8.20 0.52 -1.83
N GLN A 17 -8.27 -0.71 -1.37
CA GLN A 17 -7.21 -1.71 -1.45
C GLN A 17 -7.80 -3.07 -1.82
N ALA A 18 -6.95 -4.02 -2.23
CA ALA A 18 -7.43 -5.33 -2.68
C ALA A 18 -8.23 -6.10 -1.62
N SER A 19 -8.04 -5.81 -0.33
CA SER A 19 -8.81 -6.42 0.77
C SER A 19 -10.14 -5.72 1.07
N GLY A 20 -10.43 -4.57 0.48
CA GLY A 20 -11.66 -3.82 0.73
C GLY A 20 -11.46 -2.30 0.72
N VAL A 21 -12.47 -1.60 1.22
CA VAL A 21 -12.48 -0.14 1.32
C VAL A 21 -12.53 0.26 2.78
N THR A 22 -11.57 1.07 3.20
CA THR A 22 -11.52 1.63 4.56
C THR A 22 -11.83 3.11 4.50
N VAL A 23 -12.85 3.56 5.23
CA VAL A 23 -13.16 4.98 5.42
C VAL A 23 -12.78 5.37 6.84
N ILE A 24 -12.02 6.46 6.97
CA ILE A 24 -11.58 7.00 8.25
C ILE A 24 -12.29 8.33 8.47
N ILE A 25 -12.95 8.45 9.62
CA ILE A 25 -13.73 9.62 10.01
C ILE A 25 -13.20 10.12 11.35
N ARG A 26 -12.98 11.42 11.45
CA ARG A 26 -12.53 12.07 12.68
C ARG A 26 -13.61 13.03 13.20
N ILE A 27 -13.84 12.97 14.51
CA ILE A 27 -14.52 14.02 15.27
C ILE A 27 -13.51 15.13 15.54
N ILE A 28 -13.86 16.34 15.15
CA ILE A 28 -13.11 17.54 15.49
C ILE A 28 -13.89 18.25 16.59
N ASN A 29 -13.25 18.41 17.75
CA ASN A 29 -13.79 19.12 18.91
C ASN A 29 -13.10 20.49 19.04
N PRO A 30 -13.56 21.54 18.33
CA PRO A 30 -12.96 22.85 18.45
C PRO A 30 -13.42 23.55 19.75
N GLY A 31 -12.47 24.17 20.46
CA GLY A 31 -12.75 24.95 21.66
C GLY A 31 -13.05 24.10 22.90
N ASN A 32 -14.12 24.44 23.64
CA ASN A 32 -14.43 23.86 24.95
C ASN A 32 -15.56 22.80 24.92
N TRP A 33 -16.02 22.44 23.73
CA TRP A 33 -17.08 21.46 23.54
C TRP A 33 -16.46 20.12 23.15
N ASP A 34 -16.74 19.08 23.92
CA ASP A 34 -16.21 17.74 23.68
C ASP A 34 -17.35 16.79 23.28
N PHE A 35 -17.29 16.29 22.06
CA PHE A 35 -18.18 15.24 21.59
C PHE A 35 -17.45 13.89 21.66
N THR A 36 -18.01 12.96 22.43
CA THR A 36 -17.54 11.57 22.51
C THR A 36 -18.48 10.65 21.71
N PRO A 37 -18.02 10.02 20.62
CA PRO A 37 -18.83 9.11 19.82
C PRO A 37 -19.07 7.79 20.57
N ILE A 38 -20.26 7.20 20.38
CA ILE A 38 -20.60 5.85 20.89
C ILE A 38 -20.99 4.86 19.79
N SER A 39 -21.56 5.35 18.70
CA SER A 39 -21.91 4.56 17.53
C SER A 39 -22.24 5.47 16.36
N GLY A 40 -22.50 4.89 15.20
CA GLY A 40 -23.02 5.61 14.06
C GLY A 40 -23.04 4.75 12.84
N TRP A 41 -23.48 5.33 11.73
CA TRP A 41 -23.52 4.66 10.44
C TRP A 41 -23.08 5.61 9.34
N VAL A 42 -22.63 5.01 8.24
CA VAL A 42 -22.15 5.71 7.06
C VAL A 42 -22.68 5.05 5.81
N GLU A 43 -23.00 5.87 4.82
CA GLU A 43 -23.31 5.47 3.45
C GLU A 43 -22.30 6.08 2.48
N LEU A 44 -21.81 5.25 1.56
CA LEU A 44 -20.99 5.66 0.43
C LEU A 44 -21.87 5.87 -0.81
N LEU A 45 -21.97 7.13 -1.23
CA LEU A 45 -22.76 7.51 -2.39
C LEU A 45 -22.09 7.04 -3.69
N GLY A 46 -22.90 6.49 -4.59
CA GLY A 46 -22.41 5.90 -5.85
C GLY A 46 -22.08 4.41 -5.76
N THR A 47 -21.86 3.87 -4.55
CA THR A 47 -21.76 2.42 -4.33
C THR A 47 -23.00 1.86 -3.63
N GLY A 48 -23.75 2.71 -2.90
CA GLY A 48 -24.94 2.33 -2.15
C GLY A 48 -24.64 1.51 -0.90
N GLN A 49 -23.37 1.39 -0.53
CA GLN A 49 -22.95 0.63 0.63
C GLN A 49 -23.23 1.41 1.90
N VAL A 50 -23.89 0.75 2.86
CA VAL A 50 -24.18 1.29 4.19
C VAL A 50 -23.59 0.36 5.24
N GLY A 51 -23.00 0.92 6.29
CA GLY A 51 -22.52 0.12 7.40
C GLY A 51 -22.32 0.92 8.68
N ASN A 52 -22.03 0.20 9.75
CA ASN A 52 -21.86 0.77 11.09
C ASN A 52 -20.41 1.18 11.33
N LEU A 53 -20.24 2.30 12.04
CA LEU A 53 -18.94 2.78 12.47
C LEU A 53 -18.40 1.94 13.62
N THR A 54 -17.11 1.65 13.56
CA THR A 54 -16.33 1.10 14.68
C THR A 54 -15.48 2.22 15.26
N ILE A 55 -15.57 2.43 16.58
CA ILE A 55 -14.76 3.43 17.27
C ILE A 55 -13.35 2.87 17.43
N ALA A 56 -12.38 3.50 16.78
CA ALA A 56 -10.97 3.14 16.93
C ALA A 56 -10.34 3.81 18.15
N ASN A 57 -10.74 5.05 18.44
CA ASN A 57 -10.41 5.81 19.64
C ASN A 57 -11.44 6.94 19.83
N ASN A 58 -11.27 7.78 20.85
CA ASN A 58 -12.23 8.83 21.23
C ASN A 58 -12.56 9.84 20.10
N GLU A 59 -11.71 10.00 19.09
CA GLU A 59 -11.95 10.93 17.98
C GLU A 59 -12.04 10.24 16.62
N THR A 60 -11.49 9.02 16.49
CA THR A 60 -11.35 8.33 15.21
C THR A 60 -12.32 7.16 15.13
N MET A 61 -13.10 7.13 14.05
CA MET A 61 -13.98 6.03 13.71
C MET A 61 -13.60 5.48 12.35
N ILE A 62 -13.75 4.17 12.20
CA ILE A 62 -13.38 3.43 11.01
C ILE A 62 -14.59 2.61 10.57
N ILE A 63 -14.76 2.50 9.25
CA ILE A 63 -15.68 1.56 8.64
C ILE A 63 -14.98 0.85 7.49
N GLN A 64 -15.27 -0.45 7.37
CA GLN A 64 -14.78 -1.30 6.31
C GLN A 64 -15.94 -1.76 5.44
N PHE A 65 -15.77 -1.63 4.13
CA PHE A 65 -16.70 -2.11 3.12
C PHE A 65 -16.03 -3.14 2.22
N PRO A 66 -16.79 -4.11 1.69
CA PRO A 66 -16.26 -4.98 0.66
C PRO A 66 -15.97 -4.16 -0.60
N LEU A 67 -14.91 -4.56 -1.32
CA LEU A 67 -14.59 -3.96 -2.60
C LEU A 67 -15.69 -4.28 -3.62
N THR A 68 -16.13 -3.26 -4.35
CA THR A 68 -17.06 -3.42 -5.48
C THR A 68 -16.44 -2.85 -6.76
N PRO A 69 -16.89 -3.30 -7.95
CA PRO A 69 -16.32 -2.82 -9.21
C PRO A 69 -16.44 -1.30 -9.42
N GLN A 70 -17.42 -0.63 -8.80
CA GLN A 70 -17.62 0.81 -8.97
C GLN A 70 -16.40 1.64 -8.56
N TYR A 71 -15.64 1.21 -7.55
CA TYR A 71 -14.48 1.97 -7.03
C TYR A 71 -13.36 2.17 -8.07
N LEU A 72 -13.27 1.30 -9.09
CA LEU A 72 -12.28 1.45 -10.16
C LEU A 72 -12.61 2.59 -11.14
N SER A 73 -13.86 3.06 -11.13
CA SER A 73 -14.36 4.12 -12.03
C SER A 73 -14.57 5.47 -11.34
N LEU A 74 -14.41 5.53 -10.02
CA LEU A 74 -14.68 6.72 -9.22
C LEU A 74 -13.37 7.41 -8.83
N SER A 75 -13.27 8.71 -9.09
CA SER A 75 -12.20 9.56 -8.56
C SER A 75 -12.52 10.07 -7.16
N ASN A 76 -13.78 10.41 -6.91
CA ASN A 76 -14.30 10.91 -5.65
C ASN A 76 -15.59 10.15 -5.30
N THR A 77 -15.96 10.13 -4.02
CA THR A 77 -17.28 9.66 -3.58
C THR A 77 -17.80 10.55 -2.46
N GLY A 78 -19.13 10.69 -2.41
CA GLY A 78 -19.80 11.34 -1.30
C GLY A 78 -19.96 10.37 -0.14
N VAL A 79 -19.72 10.83 1.07
CA VAL A 79 -19.85 10.06 2.29
C VAL A 79 -20.80 10.81 3.20
N ARG A 80 -21.93 10.20 3.54
CA ARG A 80 -22.87 10.75 4.53
C ARG A 80 -23.03 9.81 5.69
N GLY A 81 -23.36 10.36 6.85
CA GLY A 81 -23.62 9.53 8.01
C GLY A 81 -24.22 10.30 9.17
N LEU A 82 -24.50 9.53 10.21
CA LEU A 82 -24.97 10.01 11.50
C LEU A 82 -24.13 9.34 12.59
N ILE A 83 -23.52 10.15 13.45
CA ILE A 83 -22.78 9.69 14.61
C ILE A 83 -23.60 10.04 15.85
N ARG A 84 -23.81 9.05 16.70
CA ARG A 84 -24.44 9.18 18.01
C ARG A 84 -23.34 9.26 19.06
N GLY A 85 -23.53 10.12 20.05
CA GLY A 85 -22.55 10.34 21.11
C GLY A 85 -23.10 11.16 22.25
N TYR A 86 -22.17 11.74 23.00
CA TYR A 86 -22.44 12.68 24.08
C TYR A 86 -21.67 13.98 23.83
N LEU A 87 -22.35 15.12 23.92
CA LEU A 87 -21.76 16.44 23.90
C LEU A 87 -21.68 16.95 25.33
N ASN A 88 -20.49 17.04 25.91
CA ASN A 88 -20.28 17.41 27.31
C ASN A 88 -21.13 16.58 28.31
N GLY A 89 -21.39 15.31 27.98
CA GLY A 89 -22.19 14.39 28.80
C GLY A 89 -23.67 14.27 28.42
N ASP A 90 -24.20 15.17 27.59
CA ASP A 90 -25.60 15.11 27.14
C ASP A 90 -25.73 14.34 25.81
N PRO A 91 -26.74 13.48 25.62
CA PRO A 91 -26.95 12.76 24.37
C PRO A 91 -27.05 13.71 23.17
N ALA A 92 -26.23 13.47 22.15
CA ALA A 92 -26.17 14.30 20.96
C ALA A 92 -25.91 13.48 19.69
N TYR A 93 -26.16 14.12 18.54
CA TYR A 93 -25.92 13.54 17.22
C TYR A 93 -25.16 14.52 16.34
N ILE A 94 -24.23 14.00 15.54
CA ILE A 94 -23.56 14.73 14.46
C ILE A 94 -23.97 14.08 13.15
N ALA A 95 -24.72 14.81 12.32
CA ALA A 95 -24.95 14.46 10.92
C ALA A 95 -23.87 15.14 10.07
N PHE A 96 -23.35 14.44 9.07
CA PHE A 96 -22.30 14.98 8.21
C PHE A 96 -22.44 14.49 6.77
N PHE A 97 -21.85 15.26 5.86
CA PHE A 97 -21.68 14.89 4.47
C PHE A 97 -20.40 15.52 3.93
N ASP A 98 -19.51 14.68 3.40
CA ASP A 98 -18.27 15.11 2.76
C ASP A 98 -18.12 14.47 1.38
N VAL A 99 -17.50 15.20 0.45
CA VAL A 99 -17.05 14.64 -0.84
C VAL A 99 -15.54 14.51 -0.79
N VAL A 100 -15.04 13.28 -0.84
CA VAL A 100 -13.62 12.98 -0.60
C VAL A 100 -13.03 12.22 -1.79
N PRO A 101 -11.80 12.55 -2.22
CA PRO A 101 -11.10 11.78 -3.23
C PRO A 101 -10.82 10.35 -2.74
N ILE A 102 -11.00 9.39 -3.65
CA ILE A 102 -10.70 7.98 -3.42
C ILE A 102 -9.20 7.78 -3.60
N ARG A 103 -8.56 7.21 -2.58
CA ARG A 103 -7.14 6.84 -2.63
C ARG A 103 -7.01 5.35 -2.90
N VAL A 104 -6.55 5.01 -4.09
CA VAL A 104 -6.19 3.63 -4.44
C VAL A 104 -4.82 3.30 -3.85
N ILE A 105 -4.77 2.27 -3.01
CA ILE A 105 -3.54 1.79 -2.38
C ILE A 105 -3.19 0.42 -2.99
N ASN A 106 -2.13 0.41 -3.79
CA ASN A 106 -1.49 -0.81 -4.25
C ASN A 106 -0.20 -1.01 -3.46
N ASN A 107 0.13 -2.26 -3.13
CA ASN A 107 1.37 -2.61 -2.44
C ASN A 107 2.11 -3.71 -3.20
N ILE A 108 3.41 -3.54 -3.36
CA ILE A 108 4.31 -4.52 -3.98
C ILE A 108 5.61 -4.51 -3.18
N THR A 109 6.01 -5.68 -2.67
CA THR A 109 7.22 -5.81 -1.86
C THR A 109 7.96 -7.10 -2.22
N ILE A 110 9.29 -7.09 -2.06
CA ILE A 110 10.08 -8.32 -2.11
C ILE A 110 10.01 -8.98 -0.74
N THR A 111 9.54 -10.23 -0.67
CA THR A 111 9.49 -11.01 0.56
C THR A 111 10.79 -11.72 0.85
N TYR A 112 11.39 -12.29 -0.20
CA TYR A 112 12.69 -12.96 -0.10
C TYR A 112 13.44 -12.83 -1.42
N ALA A 113 14.75 -12.95 -1.33
CA ALA A 113 15.63 -13.06 -2.46
C ALA A 113 16.69 -14.12 -2.17
N TYR A 114 16.93 -14.99 -3.15
CA TYR A 114 17.93 -16.05 -3.11
C TYR A 114 18.80 -15.95 -4.35
N TYR A 115 20.11 -16.12 -4.20
CA TYR A 115 21.04 -16.04 -5.32
C TYR A 115 22.06 -17.17 -5.26
N GLU A 116 22.00 -18.05 -6.25
CA GLU A 116 22.88 -19.21 -6.37
C GLU A 116 23.05 -19.57 -7.85
N ASN A 117 24.24 -20.04 -8.22
CA ASN A 117 24.58 -20.47 -9.58
C ASN A 117 24.22 -19.41 -10.63
N CYS A 118 24.43 -18.13 -10.29
CA CYS A 118 24.10 -16.98 -11.12
C CYS A 118 22.60 -16.81 -11.42
N ASN A 119 21.71 -17.47 -10.68
CA ASN A 119 20.26 -17.32 -10.76
C ASN A 119 19.75 -16.57 -9.53
N LEU A 120 19.04 -15.47 -9.76
CA LEU A 120 18.37 -14.70 -8.72
C LEU A 120 16.90 -15.12 -8.65
N THR A 121 16.50 -15.76 -7.57
CA THR A 121 15.10 -16.06 -7.28
C THR A 121 14.53 -15.03 -6.32
N ILE A 122 13.42 -14.39 -6.68
CA ILE A 122 12.76 -13.35 -5.90
C ILE A 122 11.31 -13.77 -5.64
N GLY A 123 10.89 -13.71 -4.38
CA GLY A 123 9.49 -13.72 -3.99
C GLY A 123 8.95 -12.30 -3.94
N ILE A 124 7.85 -12.04 -4.64
CA ILE A 124 7.17 -10.73 -4.65
C ILE A 124 5.78 -10.90 -4.08
N ASN A 125 5.49 -10.23 -2.98
CA ASN A 125 4.12 -10.07 -2.50
C ASN A 125 3.49 -8.87 -3.19
N TYR A 126 2.23 -9.03 -3.56
CA TYR A 126 1.44 -7.98 -4.17
C TYR A 126 0.04 -7.91 -3.55
N SER A 127 -0.50 -6.69 -3.50
CA SER A 127 -1.87 -6.37 -3.18
C SER A 127 -2.28 -5.26 -4.14
N THR A 128 -3.01 -5.61 -5.19
CA THR A 128 -3.35 -4.67 -6.28
C THR A 128 -4.83 -4.75 -6.62
N LEU A 129 -5.44 -3.61 -6.94
CA LEU A 129 -6.85 -3.56 -7.36
C LEU A 129 -7.06 -4.01 -8.81
N THR A 130 -6.04 -3.83 -9.64
CA THR A 130 -6.05 -4.15 -11.06
C THR A 130 -4.78 -4.88 -11.45
N PRO A 131 -4.79 -5.65 -12.55
CA PRO A 131 -3.59 -6.27 -13.06
C PRO A 131 -2.49 -5.24 -13.32
N GLY A 132 -1.25 -5.64 -13.11
CA GLY A 132 -0.10 -4.76 -13.26
C GLY A 132 1.09 -5.44 -13.92
N MET A 133 2.06 -4.60 -14.29
CA MET A 133 3.31 -5.01 -14.89
C MET A 133 4.46 -4.33 -14.16
N ILE A 134 5.41 -5.10 -13.64
CA ILE A 134 6.64 -4.61 -13.03
C ILE A 134 7.77 -4.75 -14.06
N ARG A 135 8.46 -3.64 -14.33
CA ARG A 135 9.63 -3.58 -15.20
C ARG A 135 10.83 -3.08 -14.41
N PRO A 136 11.79 -3.95 -14.06
CA PRO A 136 13.04 -3.53 -13.45
C PRO A 136 13.83 -2.63 -14.38
N GLN A 137 14.21 -1.45 -13.89
CA GLN A 137 15.10 -0.52 -14.55
C GLN A 137 16.56 -0.93 -14.35
N ALA A 138 16.86 -1.49 -13.18
CA ALA A 138 18.12 -2.14 -12.87
C ALA A 138 17.89 -3.24 -11.84
N ILE A 139 18.83 -4.19 -11.77
CA ILE A 139 18.89 -5.20 -10.72
C ILE A 139 20.35 -5.30 -10.31
N SER A 140 20.65 -4.91 -9.08
CA SER A 140 22.01 -4.89 -8.57
C SER A 140 22.03 -5.50 -7.17
N MET A 141 23.08 -6.23 -6.86
CA MET A 141 23.28 -6.79 -5.53
C MET A 141 24.68 -6.48 -5.03
N PHE A 142 24.77 -6.03 -3.79
CA PHE A 142 26.04 -5.67 -3.17
C PHE A 142 26.04 -6.06 -1.68
N THR A 143 27.22 -6.17 -1.10
CA THR A 143 27.35 -6.47 0.34
C THR A 143 26.95 -5.25 1.19
N LYS A 144 26.11 -5.47 2.18
CA LYS A 144 25.76 -4.51 3.24
C LYS A 144 26.92 -4.42 4.23
N ASN A 145 27.21 -3.21 4.73
CA ASN A 145 28.10 -2.97 5.88
C ASN A 145 29.55 -3.47 5.73
N THR A 146 30.06 -3.59 4.52
CA THR A 146 31.49 -3.83 4.25
C THR A 146 32.05 -2.56 3.62
N ILE A 147 33.25 -2.14 4.05
CA ILE A 147 33.98 -1.02 3.47
C ILE A 147 35.33 -1.55 2.99
N PRO A 148 35.61 -1.55 1.67
CA PRO A 148 34.68 -1.21 0.58
C PRO A 148 33.57 -2.27 0.41
N GLY A 149 32.38 -1.83 -0.01
CA GLY A 149 31.28 -2.74 -0.35
C GLY A 149 31.60 -3.47 -1.67
N TYR A 150 31.33 -4.76 -1.73
CA TYR A 150 31.56 -5.58 -2.92
C TYR A 150 30.28 -5.69 -3.73
N LEU A 151 30.37 -5.35 -5.02
CA LEU A 151 29.31 -5.59 -5.99
C LEU A 151 29.31 -7.08 -6.37
N VAL A 152 28.14 -7.72 -6.28
CA VAL A 152 27.95 -9.13 -6.68
C VAL A 152 27.66 -9.22 -8.17
N PHE A 153 26.72 -8.41 -8.63
CA PHE A 153 26.38 -8.24 -10.04
C PHE A 153 25.69 -6.89 -10.26
N ASP A 154 25.68 -6.44 -11.51
CA ASP A 154 24.90 -5.29 -11.95
C ASP A 154 24.28 -5.53 -13.33
N ALA A 155 22.95 -5.46 -13.38
CA ALA A 155 22.14 -5.60 -14.59
C ALA A 155 21.34 -4.33 -14.83
N VAL A 156 21.84 -3.50 -15.73
CA VAL A 156 21.18 -2.24 -16.14
C VAL A 156 20.25 -2.54 -17.31
N ASN A 157 18.99 -2.11 -17.20
CA ASN A 157 17.94 -2.31 -18.19
C ASN A 157 17.80 -3.77 -18.68
N PRO A 158 17.52 -4.73 -17.78
CA PRO A 158 17.53 -6.16 -18.11
C PRO A 158 16.42 -6.61 -19.08
N ASN A 159 15.56 -5.71 -19.57
CA ASN A 159 14.41 -6.02 -20.44
C ASN A 159 13.55 -7.18 -19.90
N ILE A 160 13.21 -7.12 -18.61
CA ILE A 160 12.35 -8.09 -17.93
C ILE A 160 10.99 -7.45 -17.67
N THR A 161 9.93 -8.22 -17.90
CA THR A 161 8.57 -7.82 -17.55
C THR A 161 7.94 -8.90 -16.68
N ILE A 162 7.47 -8.52 -15.51
CA ILE A 162 6.82 -9.40 -14.54
C ILE A 162 5.35 -8.99 -14.47
N TYR A 163 4.44 -9.94 -14.70
CA TYR A 163 3.00 -9.69 -14.63
C TYR A 163 2.49 -10.01 -13.22
N ILE A 164 1.72 -9.09 -12.64
CA ILE A 164 1.03 -9.30 -11.37
C ILE A 164 -0.49 -9.33 -11.64
N PRO A 165 -1.19 -10.39 -11.22
CA PRO A 165 -2.65 -10.42 -11.23
C PRO A 165 -3.27 -9.38 -10.30
N GLN A 166 -4.56 -9.09 -10.50
CA GLN A 166 -5.35 -8.37 -9.50
C GLN A 166 -5.53 -9.22 -8.23
N GLY A 167 -5.69 -8.55 -7.09
CA GLY A 167 -5.91 -9.18 -5.79
C GLY A 167 -4.66 -9.20 -4.92
N ILE A 168 -4.65 -10.12 -3.96
CA ILE A 168 -3.57 -10.31 -2.99
C ILE A 168 -2.92 -11.67 -3.26
N GLY A 169 -1.58 -11.69 -3.34
CA GLY A 169 -0.87 -12.94 -3.52
C GLY A 169 0.64 -12.79 -3.53
N THR A 170 1.29 -13.88 -3.94
CA THR A 170 2.74 -13.96 -4.07
C THR A 170 3.10 -14.55 -5.43
N ILE A 171 4.11 -14.00 -6.08
CA ILE A 171 4.74 -14.61 -7.26
C ILE A 171 6.22 -14.87 -6.98
N ASN A 172 6.73 -15.96 -7.56
CA ASN A 172 8.14 -16.31 -7.51
C ASN A 172 8.70 -16.19 -8.93
N ILE A 173 9.81 -15.46 -9.07
CA ILE A 173 10.50 -15.31 -10.34
C ILE A 173 11.95 -15.75 -10.19
N THR A 174 12.50 -16.38 -11.22
CA THR A 174 13.92 -16.72 -11.29
C THR A 174 14.52 -16.03 -12.50
N ILE A 175 15.55 -15.21 -12.26
CA ILE A 175 16.22 -14.39 -13.26
C ILE A 175 17.64 -14.94 -13.45
N PRO A 176 17.98 -15.48 -14.63
CA PRO A 176 19.35 -15.85 -14.95
C PRO A 176 20.21 -14.60 -15.15
N ILE A 177 20.92 -14.17 -14.11
CA ILE A 177 21.61 -12.87 -14.07
C ILE A 177 22.66 -12.76 -15.17
N ARG A 178 23.36 -13.85 -15.53
CA ARG A 178 24.32 -13.86 -16.64
C ARG A 178 23.76 -13.43 -17.99
N LYS A 179 22.45 -13.56 -18.20
CA LYS A 179 21.80 -13.14 -19.45
C LYS A 179 21.61 -11.62 -19.54
N TYR A 180 21.58 -10.94 -18.41
CA TYR A 180 21.14 -9.54 -18.32
C TYR A 180 22.16 -8.61 -17.66
N ALA A 181 23.08 -9.15 -16.87
CA ALA A 181 24.11 -8.37 -16.21
C ALA A 181 25.22 -8.01 -17.18
N ASN A 182 25.64 -6.74 -17.12
CA ASN A 182 26.85 -6.30 -17.81
C ASN A 182 28.08 -6.95 -17.16
N GLN A 183 28.04 -7.13 -15.84
CA GLN A 183 29.10 -7.73 -15.05
C GLN A 183 28.54 -8.59 -13.92
N VAL A 184 29.13 -9.77 -13.74
CA VAL A 184 28.86 -10.67 -12.62
C VAL A 184 30.20 -11.04 -11.97
N TYR A 185 30.39 -10.63 -10.73
CA TYR A 185 31.63 -10.87 -9.98
C TYR A 185 31.57 -12.21 -9.23
N PHE A 186 30.39 -12.55 -8.70
CA PHE A 186 30.17 -13.81 -7.99
C PHE A 186 28.86 -14.46 -8.46
N CYS A 187 28.89 -15.76 -8.72
CA CYS A 187 27.66 -16.55 -9.00
C CYS A 187 27.00 -17.09 -7.74
N ASN A 188 27.70 -17.08 -6.61
CA ASN A 188 27.24 -17.62 -5.33
C ASN A 188 27.59 -16.62 -4.23
N LEU A 189 26.65 -16.42 -3.32
CA LEU A 189 26.87 -15.60 -2.13
C LEU A 189 27.79 -16.34 -1.14
N LYS A 190 28.72 -15.62 -0.54
CA LYS A 190 29.60 -16.14 0.51
C LYS A 190 28.97 -15.97 1.89
N GLN A 191 29.16 -16.97 2.75
CA GLN A 191 28.82 -16.88 4.18
C GLN A 191 29.58 -15.74 4.87
N GLY A 192 29.02 -15.24 5.98
CA GLY A 192 29.64 -14.16 6.77
C GLY A 192 29.39 -12.75 6.23
N PHE A 193 28.65 -12.62 5.12
CA PHE A 193 28.24 -11.34 4.56
C PHE A 193 26.72 -11.18 4.61
N ILE A 194 26.30 -9.91 4.76
CA ILE A 194 24.94 -9.48 4.52
C ILE A 194 24.92 -8.85 3.13
N TYR A 195 23.90 -9.11 2.33
CA TYR A 195 23.74 -8.55 0.99
C TYR A 195 22.47 -7.71 0.91
N VAL A 196 22.46 -6.73 0.04
CA VAL A 196 21.28 -5.93 -0.32
C VAL A 196 21.01 -6.12 -1.80
N LEU A 197 19.79 -6.55 -2.11
CA LEU A 197 19.23 -6.48 -3.45
C LEU A 197 18.60 -5.10 -3.64
N TYR A 198 18.97 -4.43 -4.73
CA TYR A 198 18.43 -3.14 -5.14
C TYR A 198 17.82 -3.29 -6.54
N MET A 199 16.52 -3.04 -6.64
CA MET A 199 15.74 -3.21 -7.87
C MET A 199 14.78 -2.02 -8.06
N PRO A 200 15.25 -0.90 -8.63
CA PRO A 200 14.36 0.18 -9.07
C PRO A 200 13.45 -0.37 -10.17
N VAL A 201 12.15 -0.15 -10.05
CA VAL A 201 11.15 -0.65 -10.99
C VAL A 201 10.20 0.45 -11.45
N THR A 202 9.67 0.26 -12.63
CA THR A 202 8.46 0.93 -13.09
C THR A 202 7.30 -0.05 -12.99
N VAL A 203 6.23 0.35 -12.32
CA VAL A 203 5.00 -0.44 -12.20
C VAL A 203 3.91 0.24 -13.00
N THR A 204 3.30 -0.48 -13.93
CA THR A 204 2.14 -0.01 -14.70
C THR A 204 0.91 -0.79 -14.27
N TYR A 205 -0.10 -0.08 -13.76
CA TYR A 205 -1.42 -0.62 -13.42
C TYR A 205 -2.39 -0.37 -14.57
N VAL A 206 -3.21 -1.36 -14.90
CA VAL A 206 -4.15 -1.31 -16.03
C VAL A 206 -5.55 -1.02 -15.51
N PHE A 207 -6.04 0.22 -15.64
CA PHE A 207 -7.41 0.60 -15.33
C PHE A 207 -8.25 0.74 -16.60
N SER A 208 -9.58 0.68 -16.47
CA SER A 208 -10.51 0.86 -17.59
C SER A 208 -10.45 2.26 -18.22
N ASN A 209 -10.03 3.27 -17.45
CA ASN A 209 -9.89 4.66 -17.88
C ASN A 209 -8.47 5.03 -18.31
N GLY A 210 -7.54 4.07 -18.33
CA GLY A 210 -6.15 4.27 -18.77
C GLY A 210 -5.13 3.59 -17.87
N ASN A 211 -3.88 3.54 -18.34
CA ASN A 211 -2.79 2.96 -17.57
C ASN A 211 -2.18 4.02 -16.65
N VAL A 212 -1.90 3.64 -15.41
CA VAL A 212 -1.17 4.48 -14.45
C VAL A 212 0.20 3.87 -14.22
N THR A 213 1.25 4.65 -14.44
CA THR A 213 2.63 4.20 -14.28
C THR A 213 3.30 4.92 -13.10
N GLN A 214 3.93 4.16 -12.21
CA GLN A 214 4.62 4.65 -11.02
C GLN A 214 6.05 4.12 -10.97
N TYR A 215 6.96 4.90 -10.39
CA TYR A 215 8.33 4.49 -10.09
C TYR A 215 8.42 4.06 -8.63
N MET A 216 9.03 2.91 -8.38
CA MET A 216 9.19 2.36 -7.04
C MET A 216 10.58 1.77 -6.87
N GLN A 217 11.10 1.81 -5.64
CA GLN A 217 12.31 1.09 -5.29
C GLN A 217 11.95 -0.20 -4.56
N LEU A 218 12.24 -1.34 -5.17
CA LEU A 218 12.15 -2.62 -4.50
C LEU A 218 13.54 -3.02 -3.97
N GLY A 219 13.57 -3.70 -2.84
CA GLY A 219 14.82 -4.18 -2.27
C GLY A 219 14.58 -5.21 -1.19
N SER A 220 15.63 -5.96 -0.90
CA SER A 220 15.62 -6.98 0.15
C SER A 220 17.01 -7.10 0.77
N VAL A 221 17.06 -7.43 2.06
CA VAL A 221 18.30 -7.72 2.77
C VAL A 221 18.41 -9.24 2.90
N ILE A 222 19.51 -9.80 2.42
CA ILE A 222 19.78 -11.24 2.45
C ILE A 222 20.92 -11.45 3.43
N ALA A 223 20.64 -12.16 4.53
CA ALA A 223 21.67 -12.60 5.46
C ALA A 223 21.90 -14.10 5.28
N LEU A 224 23.14 -14.50 4.99
CA LEU A 224 23.53 -15.90 5.04
C LEU A 224 24.15 -16.16 6.42
N GLY A 225 23.50 -17.02 7.21
CA GLY A 225 24.01 -17.42 8.52
C GLY A 225 25.40 -18.05 8.40
N GLY A 226 26.26 -17.77 9.40
CA GLY A 226 27.51 -18.49 9.60
C GLY A 226 27.22 -19.79 10.35
N GLY A 227 27.36 -20.92 9.67
CA GLY A 227 27.43 -22.21 10.34
C GLY A 227 28.88 -22.48 10.71
N SER A 228 29.17 -22.47 12.01
CA SER A 228 30.39 -23.07 12.58
C SER A 228 30.38 -24.58 12.42
#